data_AF-A0A938MCG8-F1
#
_entry.id   AF-A0A938MCG8-F1
#
_cell.length_a   1.000
_cell.length_b   1.000
_cell.length_c   1.000
_cell.angle_alpha   90.00
_cell.angle_beta   90.00
_cell.angle_gamma   90.00
#
_symmetry.space_group_name_H-M   'P 1'
#
loop_
_entity.id
_entity.type
_entity.pdbx_description
1 polymer ?
#
loop_
_entity_poly.entity_id
_entity_poly.type
_entity_poly.pdbx_seq_one_letter_code
_entity_poly.pdbx_strand_id
1 'polypeptide(L)'
;MTRRPNMFEVRALVLSPYMDRGTVAGILKAFGLRDVELADKNIQSLAGEPPARNLFADILPVLLDCLSRCADPDMALNSFERFASGSHGKVNLYSALAPSPAAIEAAVCLFSASQYFSDITIAHPEYFDGLRALTPHERVRTKDDLLKELHADLRVFSNYRHKLGALRRFKHKEMLRIGYLDLVDDAPLETVTRAISDLADVEIEG
;
A
#
# COMPACT_ATOMS: atom_id res chain seq x y z
N MET A 1 0.96 15.28 -27.72
CA MET A 1 1.55 15.14 -26.37
C MET A 1 0.84 16.10 -25.45
N THR A 2 0.09 15.59 -24.48
CA THR A 2 -0.67 16.40 -23.51
C THR A 2 0.31 16.94 -22.46
N ARG A 3 0.24 18.25 -22.16
CA ARG A 3 1.08 18.90 -21.13
C ARG A 3 0.82 18.25 -19.76
N ARG A 4 1.88 17.96 -18.99
CA ARG A 4 1.74 17.48 -17.61
C ARG A 4 1.25 18.62 -16.71
N PRO A 5 0.15 18.43 -15.95
CA PRO A 5 -0.36 19.43 -15.00
C PRO A 5 0.69 19.77 -13.93
N ASN A 6 0.72 21.03 -13.49
CA ASN A 6 1.61 21.47 -12.43
C ASN A 6 1.03 21.24 -11.02
N MET A 7 1.85 21.44 -9.99
CA MET A 7 1.46 21.20 -8.60
C MET A 7 0.21 21.97 -8.15
N PHE A 8 0.02 23.21 -8.62
CA PHE A 8 -1.17 24.00 -8.27
C PHE A 8 -2.43 23.43 -8.91
N GLU A 9 -2.35 23.01 -10.17
CA GLU A 9 -3.46 22.37 -10.90
C GLU A 9 -3.87 21.06 -10.22
N VAL A 10 -2.90 20.26 -9.79
CA VAL A 10 -3.17 19.01 -9.06
C VAL A 10 -3.82 19.27 -7.70
N ARG A 11 -3.28 20.20 -6.91
CA ARG A 11 -3.87 20.55 -5.60
C ARG A 11 -5.28 21.13 -5.73
N ALA A 12 -5.54 21.85 -6.83
CA ALA A 12 -6.85 22.39 -7.10
C ALA A 12 -7.93 21.30 -7.23
N LEU A 13 -7.58 20.06 -7.58
CA LEU A 13 -8.54 18.94 -7.68
C LEU A 13 -9.37 18.77 -6.40
N VAL A 14 -8.75 19.05 -5.25
CA VAL A 14 -9.37 18.87 -3.93
C VAL A 14 -9.57 20.18 -3.19
N LEU A 15 -8.88 21.26 -3.57
CA LEU A 15 -8.99 22.57 -2.90
C LEU A 15 -9.90 23.57 -3.63
N SER A 16 -10.13 23.39 -4.94
CA SER A 16 -11.00 24.31 -5.68
C SER A 16 -12.47 23.93 -5.48
N PRO A 17 -13.35 24.88 -5.07
CA PRO A 17 -14.78 24.62 -4.96
C PRO A 17 -15.45 24.45 -6.32
N TYR A 18 -14.83 24.94 -7.40
CA TYR A 18 -15.37 24.87 -8.75
C TYR A 18 -14.26 24.46 -9.72
N MET A 19 -14.39 23.26 -10.27
CA MET A 19 -13.61 22.80 -11.41
C MET A 19 -14.55 22.08 -12.37
N ASP A 20 -14.50 22.42 -13.65
CA ASP A 20 -15.36 21.74 -14.62
C ASP A 20 -14.87 20.30 -14.85
N ARG A 21 -15.80 19.41 -15.21
CA ARG A 21 -15.50 17.98 -15.42
C ARG A 21 -14.45 17.73 -16.50
N GLY A 22 -14.37 18.61 -17.51
CA GLY A 22 -13.39 18.50 -18.59
C GLY A 22 -11.97 18.75 -18.09
N THR A 23 -11.76 19.79 -17.28
CA THR A 23 -10.47 20.08 -16.65
C THR A 23 -10.03 18.96 -15.70
N VAL A 24 -10.93 18.49 -14.82
CA VAL A 24 -10.65 17.36 -13.92
C VAL A 24 -10.22 16.13 -14.71
N ALA A 25 -11.01 15.73 -15.72
CA ALA A 25 -10.69 14.57 -16.55
C ALA A 25 -9.36 14.74 -17.31
N GLY A 26 -9.05 15.95 -17.78
CA GLY A 26 -7.78 16.26 -18.45
C GLY A 26 -6.57 16.06 -17.54
N ILE A 27 -6.67 16.50 -16.28
CA ILE A 27 -5.61 16.32 -15.28
C ILE A 27 -5.43 14.83 -14.97
N LEU A 28 -6.50 14.11 -14.64
CA LEU A 28 -6.41 12.70 -14.24
C LEU A 28 -5.87 11.80 -15.37
N LYS A 29 -6.30 12.04 -16.62
CA LYS A 29 -5.76 11.33 -17.80
C LYS A 29 -4.28 11.58 -18.01
N ALA A 30 -3.79 12.78 -17.70
CA ALA A 30 -2.36 13.09 -17.81
C ALA A 30 -1.49 12.31 -16.82
N PHE A 31 -2.08 11.72 -15.78
CA PHE A 31 -1.43 10.79 -14.84
C PHE A 31 -1.77 9.32 -15.11
N GLY A 32 -2.37 8.98 -16.26
CA GLY A 32 -2.60 7.60 -16.68
C GLY A 32 -3.89 6.96 -16.15
N LEU A 33 -4.73 7.71 -15.40
CA LEU A 33 -6.01 7.21 -14.91
C LEU A 33 -7.01 7.09 -16.08
N ARG A 34 -7.58 5.89 -16.24
CA ARG A 34 -8.45 5.55 -17.37
C ARG A 34 -9.92 5.82 -17.01
N ASP A 35 -10.35 5.37 -15.83
CA ASP A 35 -11.68 5.66 -15.29
C ASP A 35 -11.66 6.97 -14.50
N VAL A 36 -11.74 8.09 -15.22
CA VAL A 36 -11.68 9.43 -14.62
C VAL A 36 -12.82 9.70 -13.64
N GLU A 37 -13.99 9.10 -13.83
CA GLU A 37 -15.14 9.32 -12.95
C GLU A 37 -14.95 8.62 -11.61
N LEU A 38 -14.49 7.37 -11.63
CA LEU A 38 -14.14 6.64 -10.41
C LEU A 38 -12.92 7.26 -9.74
N ALA A 39 -11.91 7.67 -10.51
CA ALA A 39 -10.71 8.30 -9.97
C ALA A 39 -11.01 9.61 -9.25
N ASP A 40 -11.84 10.48 -9.83
CA ASP A 40 -12.28 11.71 -9.16
C ASP A 40 -13.05 11.40 -7.87
N LYS A 41 -13.98 10.44 -7.90
CA LYS A 41 -14.69 9.98 -6.68
C LYS A 41 -13.73 9.50 -5.59
N ASN A 42 -12.73 8.70 -5.94
CA ASN A 42 -11.73 8.21 -5.00
C ASN A 42 -10.87 9.35 -4.45
N ILE A 43 -10.47 10.31 -5.28
CA ILE A 43 -9.72 11.50 -4.88
C ILE A 43 -10.54 12.38 -3.92
N GLN A 44 -11.83 12.59 -4.19
CA GLN A 44 -12.71 13.35 -3.28
C GLN A 44 -12.99 12.59 -1.97
N SER A 45 -13.14 11.27 -2.03
CA SER A 45 -13.24 10.43 -0.83
C SER A 45 -11.99 10.59 0.01
N LEU A 46 -10.80 10.36 -0.56
CA LEU A 46 -9.50 10.53 0.11
C LEU A 46 -9.35 11.93 0.71
N ALA A 47 -9.70 12.98 -0.02
CA ALA A 47 -9.65 14.35 0.49
C ALA A 47 -10.49 14.52 1.77
N GLY A 48 -11.74 14.04 1.76
CA GLY A 48 -12.65 14.19 2.89
C GLY A 48 -12.89 15.66 3.27
N GLU A 49 -13.06 15.92 4.56
CA GLU A 49 -13.28 17.28 5.10
C GLU A 49 -11.99 17.87 5.69
N PRO A 50 -11.88 19.21 5.82
CA PRO A 50 -10.81 19.83 6.58
C PRO A 50 -10.74 19.31 8.03
N PRO A 51 -9.54 19.05 8.61
CA PRO A 51 -8.22 19.37 8.06
C PRO A 51 -7.63 18.29 7.12
N ALA A 52 -8.24 17.11 7.02
CA ALA A 52 -7.73 16.01 6.20
C ALA A 52 -7.56 16.40 4.73
N ARG A 53 -8.51 17.19 4.19
CA ARG A 53 -8.47 17.69 2.81
C ARG A 53 -7.19 18.48 2.48
N ASN A 54 -6.73 19.31 3.41
CA ASN A 54 -5.50 20.10 3.23
C ASN A 54 -4.26 19.20 3.25
N LEU A 55 -4.18 18.26 4.19
CA LEU A 55 -3.07 17.30 4.26
C LEU A 55 -3.03 16.38 3.05
N PHE A 56 -4.20 15.95 2.55
CA PHE A 56 -4.29 15.16 1.34
C PHE A 56 -3.82 15.93 0.11
N ALA A 57 -4.21 17.21 0.00
CA ALA A 57 -3.75 18.08 -1.07
C ALA A 57 -2.21 18.19 -1.11
N ASP A 58 -1.55 18.11 0.04
CA ASP A 58 -0.08 18.19 0.11
C ASP A 58 0.61 16.92 -0.41
N ILE A 59 0.00 15.74 -0.21
CA ILE A 59 0.55 14.46 -0.71
C ILE A 59 0.07 14.09 -2.12
N LEU A 60 -1.05 14.67 -2.58
CA LEU A 60 -1.69 14.32 -3.86
C LEU A 60 -0.75 14.44 -5.08
N PRO A 61 0.10 15.49 -5.23
CA PRO A 61 1.04 15.56 -6.33
C PRO A 61 2.00 14.38 -6.41
N VAL A 62 2.51 13.94 -5.26
CA VAL A 62 3.41 12.77 -5.17
C VAL A 62 2.64 11.49 -5.49
N LEU A 63 1.44 11.34 -4.93
CA LEU A 63 0.57 10.19 -5.22
C LEU A 63 0.28 10.06 -6.71
N LEU A 64 -0.16 11.13 -7.39
CA LEU A 64 -0.46 11.08 -8.82
C LEU A 64 0.80 10.81 -9.67
N ASP A 65 1.95 11.37 -9.27
CA ASP A 65 3.22 11.12 -9.94
C ASP A 65 3.63 9.64 -9.83
N CYS A 66 3.51 9.02 -8.65
CA CYS A 66 3.73 7.58 -8.46
C CYS A 66 2.74 6.73 -9.28
N LEU A 67 1.45 7.07 -9.26
CA LEU A 67 0.43 6.37 -10.05
C LEU A 67 0.75 6.39 -11.54
N SER A 68 1.25 7.52 -12.07
CA SER A 68 1.58 7.62 -13.49
C SER A 68 2.76 6.75 -13.96
N ARG A 69 3.50 6.15 -13.03
CA ARG A 69 4.63 5.25 -13.30
C ARG A 69 4.33 3.78 -13.00
N CYS A 70 3.20 3.47 -12.38
CA CYS A 70 2.89 2.10 -11.97
C CYS A 70 2.16 1.31 -13.07
N ALA A 71 2.06 -0.01 -12.87
CA ALA A 71 1.49 -0.92 -13.87
C ALA A 71 -0.03 -0.72 -14.07
N ASP A 72 -0.77 -0.49 -12.99
CA ASP A 72 -2.22 -0.22 -13.03
C ASP A 72 -2.59 0.93 -12.06
N PRO A 73 -2.68 2.18 -12.56
CA PRO A 73 -2.99 3.34 -11.73
C PRO A 73 -4.41 3.33 -11.17
N ASP A 74 -5.39 2.79 -11.91
CA ASP A 74 -6.78 2.75 -11.46
C ASP A 74 -6.95 1.77 -10.29
N MET A 75 -6.35 0.57 -10.40
CA MET A 75 -6.34 -0.42 -9.30
C MET A 75 -5.59 0.11 -8.07
N ALA A 76 -4.45 0.77 -8.29
CA ALA A 76 -3.65 1.32 -7.22
C ALA A 76 -4.39 2.43 -6.47
N LEU A 77 -5.02 3.37 -7.19
CA LEU A 77 -5.81 4.44 -6.57
C LEU A 77 -7.03 3.90 -5.80
N ASN A 78 -7.72 2.90 -6.36
CA ASN A 78 -8.85 2.25 -5.70
C ASN A 78 -8.42 1.53 -4.41
N SER A 79 -7.30 0.82 -4.44
CA SER A 79 -6.76 0.15 -3.26
C SER A 79 -6.27 1.15 -2.21
N PHE A 80 -5.66 2.25 -2.64
CA PHE A 80 -5.21 3.33 -1.76
C PHE A 80 -6.38 4.03 -1.05
N GLU A 81 -7.49 4.27 -1.76
CA GLU A 81 -8.75 4.77 -1.16
C GLU A 81 -9.25 3.82 -0.07
N ARG A 82 -9.37 2.52 -0.38
CA ARG A 82 -9.85 1.51 0.57
C ARG A 82 -8.94 1.37 1.78
N PHE A 83 -7.63 1.43 1.57
CA PHE A 83 -6.63 1.41 2.64
C PHE A 83 -6.76 2.64 3.55
N ALA A 84 -6.90 3.84 2.98
CA ALA A 84 -7.09 5.05 3.75
C ALA A 84 -8.40 5.03 4.55
N SER A 85 -9.47 4.48 3.98
CA SER A 85 -10.76 4.30 4.64
C SER A 85 -10.74 3.26 5.77
N GLY A 86 -9.87 2.25 5.70
CA GLY A 86 -9.65 1.26 6.75
C GLY A 86 -8.64 1.68 7.84
N SER A 87 -7.88 2.75 7.61
CA SER A 87 -6.86 3.24 8.56
C SER A 87 -7.47 3.92 9.80
N HIS A 88 -6.65 4.16 10.83
CA HIS A 88 -7.02 4.87 12.08
C HIS A 88 -7.27 6.39 11.89
N GLY A 89 -7.80 6.80 10.74
CA GLY A 89 -8.15 8.17 10.39
C GLY A 89 -7.22 8.82 9.37
N LYS A 90 -7.83 9.51 8.39
CA LYS A 90 -7.15 10.19 7.27
C LYS A 90 -6.09 11.20 7.70
N VAL A 91 -6.35 11.98 8.75
CA VAL A 91 -5.39 12.96 9.29
C VAL A 91 -4.10 12.28 9.76
N ASN A 92 -4.21 11.18 10.50
CA ASN A 92 -3.07 10.43 11.00
C ASN A 92 -2.28 9.82 9.85
N LEU A 93 -2.98 9.19 8.90
CA LEU A 93 -2.37 8.59 7.72
C LEU A 93 -1.59 9.63 6.90
N TYR A 94 -2.22 10.75 6.54
CA TYR A 94 -1.57 11.76 5.68
C TYR A 94 -0.42 12.47 6.41
N SER A 95 -0.54 12.69 7.73
CA SER A 95 0.58 13.22 8.52
C SER A 95 1.77 12.27 8.58
N ALA A 96 1.54 10.95 8.56
CA ALA A 96 2.60 9.94 8.53
C ALA A 96 3.21 9.73 7.13
N LEU A 97 2.45 9.99 6.06
CA LEU A 97 2.90 9.88 4.67
C LEU A 97 3.60 11.14 4.16
N ALA A 98 3.13 12.33 4.56
CA ALA A 98 3.64 13.61 4.09
C ALA A 98 5.17 13.78 4.20
N PRO A 99 5.86 13.39 5.29
CA PRO A 99 7.31 13.53 5.37
C PRO A 99 8.09 12.49 4.55
N SER A 100 7.43 11.49 3.96
CA SER A 100 8.09 10.35 3.32
C SER A 100 7.47 10.02 1.95
N PRO A 101 7.94 10.67 0.85
CA PRO A 101 7.54 10.32 -0.51
C PRO A 101 7.74 8.83 -0.83
N ALA A 102 8.83 8.24 -0.33
CA ALA A 102 9.12 6.81 -0.47
C ALA A 102 8.01 5.91 0.10
N ALA A 103 7.30 6.36 1.13
CA ALA A 103 6.17 5.62 1.66
C ALA A 103 4.95 5.63 0.73
N ILE A 104 4.69 6.76 0.08
CA ILE A 104 3.62 6.88 -0.91
C ILE A 104 3.96 5.97 -2.10
N GLU A 105 5.21 5.99 -2.54
CA GLU A 105 5.71 5.12 -3.61
C GLU A 105 5.59 3.64 -3.25
N ALA A 106 6.01 3.24 -2.04
CA ALA A 106 5.87 1.86 -1.57
C ALA A 106 4.41 1.40 -1.52
N ALA A 107 3.50 2.24 -1.05
CA ALA A 107 2.07 1.95 -1.04
C ALA A 107 1.53 1.76 -2.47
N VAL A 108 1.85 2.69 -3.38
CA VAL A 108 1.45 2.59 -4.79
C VAL A 108 2.04 1.34 -5.45
N CYS A 109 3.30 1.00 -5.18
CA CYS A 109 3.94 -0.18 -5.74
C CYS A 109 3.20 -1.46 -5.31
N LEU A 110 2.98 -1.65 -4.00
CA LEU A 110 2.21 -2.77 -3.47
C LEU A 110 0.80 -2.85 -4.07
N PHE A 111 0.09 -1.73 -4.10
CA PHE A 111 -1.30 -1.66 -4.58
C PHE A 111 -1.45 -1.81 -6.09
N SER A 112 -0.40 -1.51 -6.84
CA SER A 112 -0.37 -1.71 -8.30
C SER A 112 0.08 -3.12 -8.69
N ALA A 113 0.77 -3.83 -7.80
CA ALA A 113 1.35 -5.13 -8.10
C ALA A 113 0.32 -6.28 -8.08
N SER A 114 -0.55 -6.33 -7.06
CA SER A 114 -1.63 -7.33 -7.04
C SER A 114 -2.78 -6.98 -6.10
N GLN A 115 -3.98 -7.45 -6.45
CA GLN A 115 -5.14 -7.39 -5.56
C GLN A 115 -4.90 -8.16 -4.25
N TYR A 116 -4.09 -9.22 -4.26
CA TYR A 116 -3.78 -10.01 -3.07
C TYR A 116 -3.05 -9.18 -2.00
N PHE A 117 -2.02 -8.43 -2.39
CA PHE A 117 -1.30 -7.56 -1.44
C PHE A 117 -2.17 -6.38 -1.00
N SER A 118 -2.97 -5.82 -1.90
CA SER A 118 -3.97 -4.81 -1.54
C SER A 118 -4.93 -5.32 -0.48
N ASP A 119 -5.52 -6.51 -0.67
CA ASP A 119 -6.51 -7.06 0.26
C ASP A 119 -5.91 -7.34 1.65
N ILE A 120 -4.68 -7.86 1.71
CA ILE A 120 -3.98 -8.07 3.00
C ILE A 120 -3.73 -6.73 3.68
N THR A 121 -3.19 -5.75 2.97
CA THR A 121 -2.81 -4.45 3.52
C THR A 121 -4.03 -3.63 3.94
N ILE A 122 -5.14 -3.74 3.21
CA ILE A 122 -6.42 -3.10 3.57
C ILE A 122 -7.02 -3.75 4.82
N ALA A 123 -6.94 -5.08 4.93
CA ALA A 123 -7.43 -5.81 6.11
C ALA A 123 -6.56 -5.57 7.36
N HIS A 124 -5.26 -5.33 7.17
CA HIS A 124 -4.27 -5.13 8.22
C HIS A 124 -3.37 -3.92 7.93
N PRO A 125 -3.88 -2.67 8.05
CA PRO A 125 -3.10 -1.48 7.74
C PRO A 125 -1.81 -1.36 8.57
N GLU A 126 -1.78 -1.91 9.78
CA GLU A 126 -0.62 -1.95 10.66
C GLU A 126 0.57 -2.73 10.07
N TYR A 127 0.32 -3.66 9.12
CA TYR A 127 1.40 -4.38 8.46
C TYR A 127 2.23 -3.44 7.57
N PHE A 128 1.60 -2.45 6.95
CA PHE A 128 2.31 -1.49 6.09
C PHE A 128 3.34 -0.66 6.88
N ASP A 129 2.97 -0.21 8.08
CA ASP A 129 3.90 0.51 8.96
C ASP A 129 5.05 -0.38 9.41
N GLY A 130 4.78 -1.66 9.71
CA GLY A 130 5.80 -2.65 10.03
C GLY A 130 6.80 -2.88 8.90
N LEU A 131 6.34 -2.95 7.64
CA LEU A 131 7.21 -3.13 6.46
C LEU A 131 8.18 -1.97 6.25
N ARG A 132 7.69 -0.75 6.46
CA ARG A 132 8.50 0.47 6.36
C ARG A 132 9.56 0.55 7.46
N ALA A 133 9.31 -0.10 8.59
CA ALA A 133 10.19 -0.10 9.76
C ALA A 133 11.08 -1.35 9.87
N LEU A 134 11.10 -2.23 8.85
CA LEU A 134 11.90 -3.45 8.87
C LEU A 134 13.39 -3.14 9.11
N THR A 135 13.94 -3.79 10.11
CA THR A 135 15.38 -3.81 10.39
C THR A 135 16.13 -4.63 9.33
N PRO A 136 17.46 -4.45 9.17
CA PRO A 136 18.25 -5.29 8.26
C PRO A 136 18.09 -6.79 8.51
N HIS A 137 17.93 -7.19 9.77
CA HIS A 137 17.67 -8.58 10.14
C HIS A 137 16.30 -9.06 9.65
N GLU A 138 15.25 -8.27 9.80
CA GLU A 138 13.90 -8.64 9.35
C GLU A 138 13.77 -8.64 7.81
N ARG A 139 14.67 -7.96 7.09
CA ARG A 139 14.76 -8.09 5.63
C ARG A 139 15.35 -9.43 5.18
N VAL A 140 16.18 -10.07 6.01
CA VAL A 140 16.89 -11.31 5.66
C VAL A 140 16.64 -12.39 6.72
N ARG A 141 15.36 -12.72 6.93
CA ARG A 141 14.97 -13.77 7.89
C ARG A 141 15.39 -15.15 7.42
N THR A 142 15.91 -15.96 8.33
CA THR A 142 16.20 -17.37 8.08
C THR A 142 14.96 -18.24 8.31
N LYS A 143 14.94 -19.46 7.73
CA LYS A 143 13.93 -20.48 8.01
C LYS A 143 13.77 -20.74 9.52
N ASP A 144 14.87 -20.76 10.27
CA ASP A 144 14.84 -20.94 11.73
C ASP A 144 14.14 -19.78 12.45
N ASP A 145 14.30 -18.54 11.97
CA ASP A 145 13.61 -17.38 12.54
C ASP A 145 12.11 -17.45 12.29
N LEU A 146 11.70 -17.93 11.11
CA LEU A 146 10.31 -18.14 10.73
C LEU A 146 9.66 -19.23 11.58
N LEU A 147 10.32 -20.38 11.74
CA LEU A 147 9.84 -21.48 12.60
C LEU A 147 9.71 -21.05 14.06
N LYS A 148 10.68 -20.29 14.59
CA LYS A 148 10.64 -19.80 15.96
C LYS A 148 9.44 -18.87 16.20
N GLU A 149 9.18 -17.92 15.29
CA GLU A 149 8.02 -17.02 15.39
C GLU A 149 6.71 -17.82 15.27
N LEU A 150 6.59 -18.68 14.25
CA LEU A 150 5.37 -19.46 14.05
C LEU A 150 5.06 -20.35 15.26
N HIS A 151 6.06 -21.07 15.80
CA HIS A 151 5.86 -21.88 17.00
C HIS A 151 5.53 -21.06 18.24
N ALA A 152 6.03 -19.83 18.36
CA ALA A 152 5.65 -18.93 19.45
C ALA A 152 4.18 -18.52 19.32
N ASP A 153 3.76 -18.10 18.13
CA ASP A 153 2.38 -17.68 17.83
C ASP A 153 1.36 -18.81 18.04
N LEU A 154 1.69 -20.03 17.58
CA LEU A 154 0.80 -21.19 17.69
C LEU A 154 0.68 -21.69 19.13
N ARG A 155 1.71 -21.54 19.96
CA ARG A 155 1.69 -21.99 21.37
C ARG A 155 0.70 -21.23 22.24
N VAL A 156 0.34 -20.00 21.85
CA VAL A 156 -0.66 -19.18 22.56
C VAL A 156 -2.07 -19.81 22.50
N PHE A 157 -2.34 -20.63 21.48
CA PHE A 157 -3.67 -21.16 21.23
C PHE A 157 -3.75 -22.66 21.47
N SER A 158 -4.68 -23.10 22.32
CA SER A 158 -5.00 -24.52 22.50
C SER A 158 -5.98 -25.05 21.44
N ASN A 159 -6.86 -24.20 20.92
CA ASN A 159 -7.89 -24.55 19.94
C ASN A 159 -7.33 -24.59 18.51
N TYR A 160 -7.58 -25.69 17.79
CA TYR A 160 -7.18 -25.89 16.40
C TYR A 160 -7.64 -24.78 15.45
N ARG A 161 -8.88 -24.29 15.56
CA ARG A 161 -9.39 -23.19 14.72
C ARG A 161 -8.61 -21.89 14.93
N HIS A 162 -8.22 -21.60 16.17
CA HIS A 162 -7.41 -20.41 16.47
C HIS A 162 -5.98 -20.55 15.96
N LYS A 163 -5.39 -21.76 16.04
CA LYS A 163 -4.10 -22.07 15.41
C LYS A 163 -4.13 -21.85 13.90
N LEU A 164 -5.16 -22.33 13.20
CA LEU A 164 -5.34 -22.05 11.76
C LEU A 164 -5.52 -20.55 11.47
N GLY A 165 -6.14 -19.80 12.37
CA GLY A 165 -6.21 -18.34 12.28
C GLY A 165 -4.83 -17.68 12.40
N ALA A 166 -4.02 -18.12 13.36
CA ALA A 166 -2.66 -17.63 13.56
C ALA A 166 -1.74 -17.96 12.38
N LEU A 167 -1.77 -19.21 11.89
CA LEU A 167 -1.00 -19.63 10.70
C LEU A 167 -1.33 -18.77 9.48
N ARG A 168 -2.62 -18.47 9.24
CA ARG A 168 -3.02 -17.59 8.13
C ARG A 168 -2.49 -16.16 8.27
N ARG A 169 -2.52 -15.58 9.48
CA ARG A 169 -1.95 -14.25 9.72
C ARG A 169 -0.43 -14.24 9.52
N PHE A 170 0.25 -15.27 10.04
CA PHE A 170 1.69 -15.45 9.82
C PHE A 170 2.02 -15.51 8.33
N LYS A 171 1.32 -16.37 7.57
CA LYS A 171 1.46 -16.46 6.11
C LYS A 171 1.26 -15.11 5.43
N HIS A 172 0.17 -14.41 5.74
CA HIS A 172 -0.12 -13.11 5.10
C HIS A 172 0.97 -12.08 5.41
N LYS A 173 1.44 -12.00 6.66
CA LYS A 173 2.52 -11.11 7.08
C LYS A 173 3.81 -11.41 6.34
N GLU A 174 4.20 -12.68 6.24
CA GLU A 174 5.44 -13.09 5.56
C GLU A 174 5.35 -12.95 4.03
N MET A 175 4.22 -13.29 3.41
CA MET A 175 4.01 -13.05 1.99
C MET A 175 4.08 -11.56 1.65
N LEU A 176 3.48 -10.69 2.49
CA LEU A 176 3.54 -9.26 2.29
C LEU A 176 4.96 -8.72 2.49
N ARG A 177 5.71 -9.26 3.47
CA ARG A 177 7.14 -8.94 3.65
C ARG A 177 7.96 -9.31 2.43
N ILE A 178 7.83 -10.53 1.93
CA ILE A 178 8.54 -11.00 0.74
C ILE A 178 8.18 -10.13 -0.47
N GLY A 179 6.89 -9.84 -0.67
CA GLY A 179 6.42 -8.94 -1.74
C GLY A 179 6.97 -7.52 -1.61
N TYR A 180 7.09 -6.99 -0.40
CA TYR A 180 7.72 -5.69 -0.16
C TYR A 180 9.20 -5.68 -0.55
N LEU A 181 9.94 -6.74 -0.20
CA LEU A 181 11.35 -6.86 -0.57
C LEU A 181 11.53 -6.91 -2.10
N ASP A 182 10.69 -7.69 -2.78
CA ASP A 182 10.71 -7.82 -4.23
C ASP A 182 10.35 -6.50 -4.94
N LEU A 183 9.23 -5.89 -4.54
CA LEU A 183 8.62 -4.78 -5.26
C LEU A 183 9.16 -3.39 -4.87
N VAL A 184 9.60 -3.23 -3.62
CA VAL A 184 9.99 -1.92 -3.07
C VAL A 184 11.48 -1.83 -2.82
N ASP A 185 12.10 -2.90 -2.30
CA ASP A 185 13.54 -2.90 -2.01
C ASP A 185 14.41 -3.41 -3.18
N ASP A 186 13.79 -3.82 -4.30
CA ASP A 186 14.49 -4.40 -5.47
C ASP A 186 15.41 -5.57 -5.06
N ALA A 187 14.89 -6.45 -4.19
CA ALA A 187 15.65 -7.58 -3.69
C ALA A 187 15.98 -8.58 -4.81
N PRO A 188 17.16 -9.21 -4.80
CA PRO A 188 17.53 -10.19 -5.83
C PRO A 188 16.54 -11.34 -5.92
N LEU A 189 16.26 -11.81 -7.14
CA LEU A 189 15.33 -12.90 -7.40
C LEU A 189 15.66 -14.17 -6.61
N GLU A 190 16.95 -14.48 -6.44
CA GLU A 190 17.41 -15.63 -5.65
C GLU A 190 17.05 -15.49 -4.17
N THR A 191 17.04 -14.26 -3.64
CA THR A 191 16.64 -13.96 -2.26
C THR A 191 15.14 -14.14 -2.10
N VAL A 192 14.35 -13.58 -3.03
CA VAL A 192 12.88 -13.66 -2.99
C VAL A 192 12.41 -15.11 -3.15
N THR A 193 12.93 -15.85 -4.13
CA THR A 193 12.57 -17.25 -4.38
C THR A 193 12.97 -18.17 -3.23
N ARG A 194 14.12 -17.93 -2.58
CA ARG A 194 14.51 -18.63 -1.37
C ARG A 194 13.54 -18.34 -0.23
N ALA A 195 13.19 -17.07 0.00
CA ALA A 195 12.26 -16.71 1.07
C ALA A 195 10.87 -17.33 0.88
N ILE A 196 10.38 -17.44 -0.37
CA ILE A 196 9.13 -18.14 -0.69
C ILE A 196 9.25 -19.64 -0.37
N SER A 197 10.38 -20.26 -0.73
CA SER A 197 10.62 -21.68 -0.48
C SER A 197 10.73 -21.98 1.02
N ASP A 198 11.47 -21.16 1.75
CA ASP A 198 11.61 -21.28 3.21
C ASP A 198 10.25 -21.10 3.91
N LEU A 199 9.42 -20.15 3.47
CA LEU A 199 8.07 -19.97 3.99
C LEU A 199 7.19 -21.20 3.73
N ALA A 200 7.24 -21.77 2.52
CA ALA A 200 6.47 -22.97 2.18
C ALA A 200 6.88 -24.16 3.05
N ASP A 201 8.18 -24.36 3.29
CA ASP A 201 8.66 -25.40 4.20
C ASP A 201 8.17 -25.18 5.64
N VAL A 202 8.25 -23.93 6.14
CA VAL A 202 7.77 -23.58 7.49
C VAL A 202 6.27 -23.86 7.65
N GLU A 203 5.46 -23.64 6.61
CA GLU A 203 4.02 -23.96 6.63
C GLU A 203 3.72 -25.46 6.71
N ILE A 204 4.66 -26.31 6.24
CA ILE A 204 4.53 -27.78 6.30
C ILE A 204 5.05 -28.32 7.64
N GLU A 205 6.10 -27.71 8.18
CA GLU A 205 6.78 -28.16 9.40
C GLU A 205 6.12 -27.70 10.72
N GLY A 206 5.39 -26.58 10.71
CA GLY A 206 4.76 -25.97 11.89
C GLY A 206 3.34 -26.43 12.20
#